data_AF-A0A8J6LH73-F1
#
_entry.id   AF-A0A8J6LH73-F1
#
_cell.length_a   1.000
_cell.length_b   1.000
_cell.length_c   1.000
_cell.angle_alpha   90.00
_cell.angle_beta   90.00
_cell.angle_gamma   90.00
#
_symmetry.space_group_name_H-M   'P 1'
#
loop_
_entity.id
_entity.type
_entity.pdbx_description
1 polymer ?
#
loop_
_entity_poly.entity_id
_entity_poly.type
_entity_poly.pdbx_seq_one_letter_code
_entity_poly.pdbx_strand_id
1 'polypeptide(L)'
;MPRSRGPCLHPVPPPRSTPVTAARKHPKLRRLFHYQPCLVHWISSIFSLFVADAFGACFRDEFAHPTVRIPHENATIREEESMTFVEVLPRMPNKALHCYLLMIVWILLLVAGVYKFLEPKQKLPEPAVNTELFHSLSNDIKTRRIFKICNFPQEISDGDEGIVLSKKWVMTGVIILIRHGDRGPLQHVRNITAVNCGTEETEKFISYKAYLHNLTVSGRAPWTGPGPFHDFPLLPTHPRQCQLGQLTMQGISQLLKLGQLLRDSYVQVWPKLASLTPSEALVYSTRYRRTFQSALSFLYGLVPSETLTKLPVFESQSMNFCFKDCGCPVTDKLWKAVKKSISHQLKSHPAVALLAESTGRSLFSPGAEQGTLGSDPHAVRDALLTYVCHGSGLPCETPSNCIKRQNVAGVFAYTDWVNYQKWRNVYWKRLCLLRSYGLIRHIVQQMLHMVSSNGPYLVLYSGHDHTVEQLTTALGLQNDPLLLRYGARVVFEVYQNYEESHNGAKGIYFRLLSNGRDVTRQVSFCKDIVLLENKVSLCKIEDIVRFIHDDYFVSLNVTNFKDACNKSE
;
A
#
# COMPACT_ATOMS: atom_id res chain seq x y z
N MET A 1 -14.89 -2.37 -43.91
CA MET A 1 -14.86 -3.65 -44.65
C MET A 1 -14.25 -3.37 -46.02
N PRO A 2 -13.37 -4.22 -46.57
CA PRO A 2 -13.50 -5.67 -46.61
C PRO A 2 -12.47 -6.45 -45.78
N ARG A 3 -12.85 -7.70 -45.53
CA ARG A 3 -12.19 -8.73 -44.73
C ARG A 3 -11.25 -9.55 -45.62
N SER A 4 -10.11 -9.98 -45.08
CA SER A 4 -9.45 -11.22 -45.52
C SER A 4 -9.11 -12.08 -44.30
N ARG A 5 -9.39 -13.37 -44.44
CA ARG A 5 -9.38 -14.41 -43.39
C ARG A 5 -7.98 -15.03 -43.29
N GLY A 6 -7.51 -15.27 -42.08
CA GLY A 6 -6.41 -16.21 -41.77
C GLY A 6 -6.96 -17.46 -41.06
N PRO A 7 -6.33 -18.64 -41.23
CA PRO A 7 -6.94 -19.93 -40.92
C PRO A 7 -6.75 -20.39 -39.47
N CYS A 8 -7.66 -21.28 -39.07
CA CYS A 8 -7.80 -21.94 -37.77
C CYS A 8 -6.61 -22.85 -37.44
N LEU A 9 -6.18 -22.83 -36.17
CA LEU A 9 -5.30 -23.85 -35.56
C LEU A 9 -6.07 -24.61 -34.46
N HIS A 10 -6.01 -25.93 -34.55
CA HIS A 10 -6.68 -26.90 -33.68
C HIS A 10 -6.11 -26.95 -32.25
N PRO A 11 -6.91 -27.37 -31.25
CA PRO A 11 -6.49 -27.49 -29.86
C PRO A 11 -5.74 -28.81 -29.57
N VAL A 12 -4.69 -28.69 -28.74
CA VAL A 12 -3.84 -29.77 -28.23
C VAL A 12 -4.60 -30.59 -27.16
N PRO A 13 -4.52 -31.94 -27.16
CA PRO A 13 -5.21 -32.79 -26.19
C PRO A 13 -4.42 -32.96 -24.87
N PRO A 14 -5.09 -33.28 -23.74
CA PRO A 14 -4.43 -33.50 -22.46
C PRO A 14 -3.86 -34.94 -22.36
N PRO A 15 -2.79 -35.17 -21.57
CA PRO A 15 -2.24 -36.50 -21.43
C PRO A 15 -3.07 -37.36 -20.46
N ARG A 16 -3.30 -38.61 -20.90
CA ARG A 16 -3.99 -39.69 -20.18
C ARG A 16 -3.14 -40.25 -19.03
N SER A 17 -3.85 -40.62 -17.98
CA SER A 17 -3.44 -41.46 -16.86
C SER A 17 -3.41 -42.95 -17.23
N THR A 18 -2.52 -43.72 -16.60
CA THR A 18 -2.65 -45.17 -16.37
C THR A 18 -1.86 -45.62 -15.12
N PRO A 19 -2.19 -46.79 -14.53
CA PRO A 19 -2.27 -46.98 -13.07
C PRO A 19 -1.26 -48.01 -12.51
N VAL A 20 -0.99 -47.98 -11.20
CA VAL A 20 -0.60 -49.18 -10.43
C VAL A 20 -1.18 -49.13 -9.01
N THR A 21 -1.53 -50.33 -8.55
CA THR A 21 -2.38 -50.82 -7.47
C THR A 21 -1.91 -50.69 -6.02
N ALA A 22 -2.88 -50.32 -5.18
CA ALA A 22 -3.22 -50.70 -3.79
C ALA A 22 -2.33 -51.65 -2.93
N ALA A 23 -2.14 -51.25 -1.65
CA ALA A 23 -2.41 -52.09 -0.46
C ALA A 23 -2.52 -51.30 0.88
N ARG A 24 -3.76 -51.29 1.44
CA ARG A 24 -4.24 -51.42 2.85
C ARG A 24 -3.71 -50.53 4.02
N LYS A 25 -4.61 -49.68 4.56
CA LYS A 25 -5.37 -49.72 5.86
C LYS A 25 -4.59 -49.07 7.05
N HIS A 26 -5.10 -48.13 7.85
CA HIS A 26 -6.40 -47.99 8.55
C HIS A 26 -6.82 -46.50 8.79
N PRO A 27 -8.09 -46.21 9.15
CA PRO A 27 -8.73 -44.91 9.05
C PRO A 27 -8.98 -44.23 10.41
N LYS A 28 -8.84 -42.90 10.46
CA LYS A 28 -9.62 -41.97 11.31
C LYS A 28 -9.20 -40.53 10.97
N LEU A 29 -10.17 -39.62 10.98
CA LEU A 29 -10.07 -38.18 10.65
C LEU A 29 -9.96 -37.79 9.16
N ARG A 30 -11.06 -37.98 8.41
CA ARG A 30 -11.42 -37.08 7.29
C ARG A 30 -12.93 -37.17 7.02
N ARG A 31 -13.73 -36.61 7.92
CA ARG A 31 -15.15 -36.26 7.67
C ARG A 31 -15.55 -35.11 8.58
N LEU A 32 -15.19 -33.90 8.16
CA LEU A 32 -15.80 -32.62 8.54
C LEU A 32 -15.23 -31.63 7.51
N PHE A 33 -16.03 -30.69 7.02
CA PHE A 33 -15.74 -29.78 5.90
C PHE A 33 -16.10 -30.26 4.49
N HIS A 34 -17.31 -30.83 4.38
CA HIS A 34 -18.12 -30.71 3.16
C HIS A 34 -19.61 -30.64 3.53
N TYR A 35 -19.99 -29.71 4.40
CA TYR A 35 -21.39 -29.43 4.73
C TYR A 35 -21.53 -27.95 5.10
N GLN A 36 -21.58 -27.08 4.11
CA GLN A 36 -22.07 -25.71 4.29
C GLN A 36 -22.83 -25.19 3.05
N PRO A 37 -22.46 -25.54 1.80
CA PRO A 37 -23.32 -25.27 0.65
C PRO A 37 -24.53 -26.23 0.56
N CYS A 38 -24.39 -27.48 1.05
CA CYS A 38 -25.46 -28.47 0.99
C CYS A 38 -26.57 -28.24 2.02
N LEU A 39 -26.27 -27.66 3.19
CA LEU A 39 -27.29 -27.47 4.24
C LEU A 39 -28.31 -26.39 3.87
N VAL A 40 -27.84 -25.30 3.24
CA VAL A 40 -28.71 -24.21 2.76
C VAL A 40 -29.59 -24.67 1.60
N HIS A 41 -29.04 -25.49 0.69
CA HIS A 41 -29.82 -26.12 -0.38
C HIS A 41 -30.82 -27.15 0.16
N TRP A 42 -30.46 -27.94 1.18
CA TRP A 42 -31.35 -28.93 1.79
C TRP A 42 -32.51 -28.28 2.55
N ILE A 43 -32.22 -27.20 3.30
CA ILE A 43 -33.23 -26.41 3.99
C ILE A 43 -34.16 -25.71 2.98
N SER A 44 -33.63 -25.16 1.88
CA SER A 44 -34.43 -24.55 0.82
C SER A 44 -35.33 -25.57 0.10
N SER A 45 -34.84 -26.77 -0.18
CA SER A 45 -35.63 -27.81 -0.85
C SER A 45 -36.72 -28.38 0.06
N ILE A 46 -36.46 -28.54 1.36
CA ILE A 46 -37.50 -28.92 2.34
C ILE A 46 -38.55 -27.82 2.48
N PHE A 47 -38.11 -26.55 2.48
CA PHE A 47 -39.03 -25.41 2.53
C PHE A 47 -39.95 -25.35 1.30
N SER A 48 -39.43 -25.61 0.10
CA SER A 48 -40.24 -25.66 -1.13
C SER A 48 -41.21 -26.84 -1.18
N LEU A 49 -40.82 -28.02 -0.68
CA LEU A 49 -41.69 -29.21 -0.60
C LEU A 49 -42.82 -29.02 0.43
N PHE A 50 -42.53 -28.43 1.59
CA PHE A 50 -43.54 -28.20 2.63
C PHE A 50 -44.56 -27.11 2.26
N VAL A 51 -44.10 -26.04 1.58
CA VAL A 51 -45.01 -24.98 1.12
C VAL A 51 -45.91 -25.46 -0.02
N ALA A 52 -45.41 -26.33 -0.90
CA ALA A 52 -46.21 -26.92 -1.97
C ALA A 52 -47.30 -27.89 -1.46
N ASP A 53 -46.98 -28.75 -0.49
CA ASP A 53 -47.95 -29.70 0.08
C ASP A 53 -48.98 -29.02 1.01
N ALA A 54 -48.58 -27.98 1.74
CA ALA A 54 -49.50 -27.22 2.61
C ALA A 54 -50.50 -26.36 1.80
N PHE A 55 -50.08 -25.80 0.66
CA PHE A 55 -50.98 -25.05 -0.23
C PHE A 55 -51.93 -25.99 -1.01
N GLY A 56 -51.45 -27.16 -1.44
CA GLY A 56 -52.24 -28.12 -2.22
C GLY A 56 -53.37 -28.79 -1.44
N ALA A 57 -53.24 -28.93 -0.12
CA ALA A 57 -54.23 -29.58 0.74
C ALA A 57 -55.37 -28.64 1.21
N CYS A 58 -55.23 -27.32 1.06
CA CYS A 58 -56.20 -26.35 1.61
C CYS A 58 -57.16 -25.73 0.57
N PHE A 59 -56.91 -25.87 -0.74
CA PHE A 59 -57.69 -25.19 -1.80
C PHE A 59 -58.32 -26.12 -2.84
N ARG A 60 -58.38 -27.43 -2.58
CA ARG A 60 -58.91 -28.42 -3.53
C ARG A 60 -60.36 -28.77 -3.22
N ASP A 61 -61.26 -27.79 -3.19
CA ASP A 61 -62.74 -27.99 -3.20
C ASP A 61 -63.48 -26.64 -3.37
N GLU A 62 -63.15 -25.88 -4.41
CA GLU A 62 -64.00 -24.80 -4.94
C GLU A 62 -63.64 -24.68 -6.42
N PHE A 63 -64.66 -24.61 -7.31
CA PHE A 63 -64.61 -24.69 -8.79
C PHE A 63 -64.77 -26.07 -9.43
N ALA A 64 -66.03 -26.55 -9.46
CA ALA A 64 -66.54 -27.44 -10.50
C ALA A 64 -67.94 -26.99 -10.98
N HIS A 65 -67.94 -26.23 -12.09
CA HIS A 65 -68.92 -26.10 -13.22
C HIS A 65 -70.46 -26.15 -13.02
N PRO A 66 -71.24 -25.38 -13.83
CA PRO A 66 -71.61 -25.84 -15.19
C PRO A 66 -71.62 -24.79 -16.33
N THR A 67 -71.61 -25.35 -17.54
CA THR A 67 -71.62 -24.84 -18.93
C THR A 67 -72.71 -23.82 -19.34
N VAL A 68 -72.40 -22.83 -20.21
CA VAL A 68 -73.22 -22.35 -21.38
C VAL A 68 -72.33 -21.57 -22.41
N ARG A 69 -72.74 -21.61 -23.69
CA ARG A 69 -72.16 -21.16 -24.98
C ARG A 69 -71.87 -19.65 -25.16
N ILE A 70 -70.93 -19.35 -26.08
CA ILE A 70 -70.55 -18.08 -26.77
C ILE A 70 -71.68 -17.66 -27.78
N PRO A 71 -71.96 -16.40 -28.27
CA PRO A 71 -71.11 -15.20 -28.52
C PRO A 71 -71.73 -13.78 -28.23
N HIS A 72 -70.94 -12.73 -28.55
CA HIS A 72 -71.26 -11.36 -29.04
C HIS A 72 -70.88 -10.12 -28.18
N GLU A 73 -70.04 -9.29 -28.81
CA GLU A 73 -69.96 -7.82 -28.86
C GLU A 73 -69.90 -6.89 -27.62
N ASN A 74 -68.88 -6.02 -27.69
CA ASN A 74 -68.80 -4.59 -27.34
C ASN A 74 -68.93 -4.07 -25.89
N ALA A 75 -68.05 -3.09 -25.64
CA ALA A 75 -68.17 -1.93 -24.74
C ALA A 75 -67.68 -2.02 -23.27
N THR A 76 -66.47 -1.46 -23.07
CA THR A 76 -66.06 -0.40 -22.11
C THR A 76 -66.61 -0.30 -20.67
N ILE A 77 -65.64 -0.30 -19.72
CA ILE A 77 -65.40 0.61 -18.57
C ILE A 77 -66.47 0.71 -17.45
N ARG A 78 -66.09 0.31 -16.22
CA ARG A 78 -66.25 1.15 -15.00
C ARG A 78 -65.38 0.71 -13.82
N GLU A 79 -64.89 1.72 -13.09
CA GLU A 79 -64.14 1.70 -11.83
C GLU A 79 -64.99 1.29 -10.61
N GLU A 80 -64.31 1.30 -9.44
CA GLU A 80 -64.74 1.10 -8.03
C GLU A 80 -64.43 -0.31 -7.49
N GLU A 81 -63.84 -0.51 -6.31
CA GLU A 81 -63.37 0.34 -5.22
C GLU A 81 -62.46 -0.54 -4.33
N SER A 82 -61.48 0.06 -3.65
CA SER A 82 -60.54 -0.63 -2.75
C SER A 82 -61.15 -0.95 -1.39
N MET A 83 -61.19 -2.22 -0.98
CA MET A 83 -61.56 -2.65 0.37
C MET A 83 -60.31 -2.89 1.24
N THR A 84 -60.29 -2.32 2.44
CA THR A 84 -59.16 -2.35 3.39
C THR A 84 -59.14 -3.61 4.26
N PHE A 85 -57.95 -3.99 4.70
CA PHE A 85 -57.57 -5.27 5.35
C PHE A 85 -58.24 -5.58 6.72
N VAL A 86 -59.19 -4.75 7.18
CA VAL A 86 -59.80 -4.86 8.51
C VAL A 86 -61.13 -5.63 8.49
N GLU A 87 -61.74 -5.86 7.33
CA GLU A 87 -63.06 -6.51 7.24
C GLU A 87 -63.06 -8.02 6.93
N VAL A 88 -61.90 -8.66 6.74
CA VAL A 88 -61.82 -10.08 6.30
C VAL A 88 -61.76 -11.09 7.46
N LEU A 89 -61.69 -10.63 8.72
CA LEU A 89 -61.45 -11.55 9.84
C LEU A 89 -62.63 -12.47 10.27
N PRO A 90 -63.93 -12.21 10.02
CA PRO A 90 -64.99 -13.09 10.53
C PRO A 90 -65.47 -14.18 9.56
N ARG A 91 -64.82 -14.40 8.41
CA ARG A 91 -65.19 -15.47 7.45
C ARG A 91 -64.01 -16.27 6.93
N MET A 92 -63.16 -16.75 7.82
CA MET A 92 -62.24 -17.83 7.49
C MET A 92 -62.72 -19.13 8.15
N PRO A 93 -62.88 -20.24 7.40
CA PRO A 93 -63.28 -21.52 7.99
C PRO A 93 -62.26 -21.93 9.04
N ASN A 94 -62.74 -22.45 10.19
CA ASN A 94 -61.93 -22.78 11.37
C ASN A 94 -60.60 -23.50 11.05
N LYS A 95 -60.54 -24.31 10.00
CA LYS A 95 -59.33 -25.03 9.56
C LYS A 95 -58.20 -24.11 9.07
N ALA A 96 -58.52 -23.00 8.38
CA ALA A 96 -57.53 -22.04 7.89
C ALA A 96 -56.90 -21.24 9.04
N LEU A 97 -57.71 -20.83 10.02
CA LEU A 97 -57.23 -20.13 11.22
C LEU A 97 -56.25 -21.00 12.04
N HIS A 98 -56.55 -22.30 12.18
CA HIS A 98 -55.65 -23.23 12.86
C HIS A 98 -54.32 -23.44 12.11
N CYS A 99 -54.34 -23.45 10.78
CA CYS A 99 -53.10 -23.51 9.98
C CYS A 99 -52.24 -22.26 10.16
N TYR A 100 -52.85 -21.07 10.16
CA TYR A 100 -52.13 -19.82 10.41
C TYR A 100 -51.54 -19.75 11.82
N LEU A 101 -52.28 -20.19 12.84
CA LEU A 101 -51.77 -20.23 14.22
C LEU A 101 -50.61 -21.23 14.37
N LEU A 102 -50.69 -22.41 13.77
CA LEU A 102 -49.60 -23.41 13.79
C LEU A 102 -48.36 -22.88 13.07
N MET A 103 -48.51 -22.19 11.94
CA MET A 103 -47.40 -21.56 11.22
C MET A 103 -46.73 -20.45 12.04
N ILE A 104 -47.50 -19.62 12.73
CA ILE A 104 -46.97 -18.56 13.60
C ILE A 104 -46.18 -19.17 14.77
N VAL A 105 -46.71 -20.20 15.43
CA VAL A 105 -46.02 -20.91 16.52
C VAL A 105 -44.72 -21.54 16.02
N TRP A 106 -44.73 -22.14 14.82
CA TRP A 106 -43.55 -22.77 14.25
C TRP A 106 -42.45 -21.75 13.90
N ILE A 107 -42.81 -20.60 13.34
CA ILE A 107 -41.88 -19.50 13.05
C ILE A 107 -41.28 -18.95 14.35
N LEU A 108 -42.08 -18.77 15.41
CA LEU A 108 -41.59 -18.30 16.71
C LEU A 108 -40.58 -19.27 17.34
N LEU A 109 -40.81 -20.58 17.23
CA LEU A 109 -39.87 -21.60 17.70
C LEU A 109 -38.54 -21.58 16.91
N LEU A 110 -38.60 -21.30 15.61
CA LEU A 110 -37.42 -21.17 14.75
C LEU A 110 -36.59 -19.93 15.12
N VAL A 111 -37.26 -18.79 15.34
CA VAL A 111 -36.62 -17.54 15.77
C VAL A 111 -35.98 -17.72 17.15
N ALA A 112 -36.66 -18.37 18.10
CA ALA A 112 -36.11 -18.68 19.42
C ALA A 112 -34.89 -19.61 19.35
N GLY A 113 -34.93 -20.63 18.47
CA GLY A 113 -33.80 -21.53 18.23
C GLY A 113 -32.58 -20.82 17.66
N VAL A 114 -32.77 -19.88 16.73
CA VAL A 114 -31.71 -19.04 16.17
C VAL A 114 -31.14 -18.09 17.22
N TYR A 115 -32.00 -17.46 18.04
CA TYR A 115 -31.56 -16.57 19.11
C TYR A 115 -30.71 -17.29 20.16
N LYS A 116 -31.11 -18.51 20.55
CA LYS A 116 -30.35 -19.36 21.48
C LYS A 116 -29.03 -19.87 20.87
N PHE A 117 -28.94 -19.99 19.54
CA PHE A 117 -27.71 -20.38 18.86
C PHE A 117 -26.74 -19.21 18.64
N LEU A 118 -27.25 -17.97 18.66
CA LEU A 118 -26.49 -16.73 18.53
C LEU A 118 -26.15 -16.07 19.87
N GLU A 119 -26.60 -16.61 21.01
CA GLU A 119 -26.17 -16.13 22.32
C GLU A 119 -24.64 -16.21 22.45
N PRO A 120 -23.94 -15.08 22.64
CA PRO A 120 -22.50 -15.11 22.86
C PRO A 120 -22.24 -15.79 24.20
N LYS A 121 -21.60 -16.97 24.17
CA LYS A 121 -21.09 -17.61 25.39
C LYS A 121 -20.25 -16.59 26.15
N GLN A 122 -20.62 -16.31 27.40
CA GLN A 122 -19.82 -15.53 28.34
C GLN A 122 -18.39 -16.09 28.35
N LYS A 123 -17.43 -15.32 27.81
CA LYS A 123 -16.01 -15.62 27.98
C LYS A 123 -15.68 -15.39 29.45
N LEU A 124 -15.20 -16.43 30.13
CA LEU A 124 -14.49 -16.28 31.39
C LEU A 124 -13.36 -15.24 31.21
N PRO A 125 -13.04 -14.43 32.23
CA PRO A 125 -11.89 -13.53 32.15
C PRO A 125 -10.64 -14.39 31.94
N GLU A 126 -9.97 -14.22 30.80
CA GLU A 126 -8.63 -14.76 30.63
C GLU A 126 -7.74 -14.13 31.72
N PRO A 127 -6.89 -14.92 32.41
CA PRO A 127 -5.98 -14.37 33.39
C PRO A 127 -5.10 -13.34 32.70
N ALA A 128 -5.05 -12.13 33.26
CA ALA A 128 -4.23 -11.04 32.78
C ALA A 128 -2.77 -11.50 32.73
N VAL A 129 -2.32 -11.93 31.55
CA VAL A 129 -0.91 -12.00 31.25
C VAL A 129 -0.47 -10.56 31.27
N ASN A 130 0.32 -10.19 32.28
CA ASN A 130 0.99 -8.89 32.35
C ASN A 130 1.86 -8.76 31.10
N THR A 131 1.29 -8.20 30.03
CA THR A 131 2.00 -7.80 28.83
C THR A 131 3.09 -6.87 29.31
N GLU A 132 4.36 -7.26 29.19
CA GLU A 132 5.47 -6.38 29.53
C GLU A 132 5.25 -5.04 28.82
N LEU A 133 4.91 -4.03 29.62
CA LEU A 133 4.65 -2.70 29.14
C LEU A 133 5.91 -2.21 28.43
N PHE A 134 5.72 -1.64 27.24
CA PHE A 134 6.74 -1.21 26.27
C PHE A 134 7.88 -0.34 26.84
N HIS A 135 7.72 0.19 28.05
CA HIS A 135 8.72 0.97 28.78
C HIS A 135 10.10 0.32 28.90
N SER A 136 10.21 -0.98 28.72
CA SER A 136 11.46 -1.70 28.91
C SER A 136 12.24 -1.90 27.58
N LEU A 137 11.64 -1.64 26.40
CA LEU A 137 12.32 -1.73 25.08
C LEU A 137 13.25 -0.53 24.81
N SER A 138 13.01 0.62 25.46
CA SER A 138 13.69 1.91 25.22
C SER A 138 15.09 2.03 25.86
N ASN A 139 15.52 1.05 26.66
CA ASN A 139 16.72 1.17 27.50
C ASN A 139 18.02 0.61 26.89
N ASP A 140 17.98 -0.11 25.76
CA ASP A 140 19.19 -0.58 25.05
C ASP A 140 19.45 0.25 23.78
N ILE A 141 20.71 0.65 23.58
CA ILE A 141 21.20 1.38 22.40
C ILE A 141 20.84 0.65 21.11
N LYS A 142 20.85 -0.70 21.11
CA LYS A 142 20.49 -1.51 19.94
C LYS A 142 19.00 -1.42 19.59
N THR A 143 18.10 -1.46 20.57
CA THR A 143 16.65 -1.28 20.33
C THR A 143 16.29 0.16 20.00
N ARG A 144 17.01 1.17 20.51
CA ARG A 144 16.80 2.57 20.09
C ARG A 144 16.93 2.76 18.58
N ARG A 145 17.86 2.05 17.91
CA ARG A 145 17.99 2.11 16.46
C ARG A 145 16.76 1.56 15.72
N ILE A 146 16.13 0.53 16.27
CA ILE A 146 14.94 -0.09 15.69
C ILE A 146 13.78 0.91 15.62
N PHE A 147 13.58 1.69 16.70
CA PHE A 147 12.55 2.72 16.75
C PHE A 147 12.77 3.86 15.74
N LYS A 148 14.01 4.17 15.38
CA LYS A 148 14.30 5.20 14.37
C LYS A 148 13.75 4.88 12.97
N ILE A 149 13.45 3.61 12.67
CA ILE A 149 12.79 3.21 11.42
C ILE A 149 11.33 3.70 11.39
N CYS A 150 10.69 3.76 12.56
CA CYS A 150 9.32 4.24 12.70
C CYS A 150 9.21 5.72 12.33
N ASN A 151 10.27 6.51 12.55
CA ASN A 151 10.33 7.93 12.20
C ASN A 151 9.14 8.71 12.78
N PHE A 152 9.01 8.69 14.11
CA PHE A 152 7.87 9.30 14.80
C PHE A 152 7.80 10.80 14.50
N PRO A 153 6.60 11.41 14.41
CA PRO A 153 6.47 12.84 14.07
C PRO A 153 7.33 13.78 14.93
N GLN A 154 7.51 13.47 16.21
CA GLN A 154 8.32 14.26 17.16
C GLN A 154 9.84 14.13 16.91
N GLU A 155 10.27 13.05 16.25
CA GLU A 155 11.68 12.79 15.90
C GLU A 155 12.07 13.34 14.53
N ILE A 156 11.10 13.81 13.73
CA ILE A 156 11.38 14.44 12.44
C ILE A 156 11.85 15.87 12.72
N SER A 157 13.15 16.09 12.53
CA SER A 157 13.83 17.37 12.68
C SER A 157 14.30 17.93 11.34
N ASP A 158 14.77 19.18 11.38
CA ASP A 158 15.49 19.81 10.29
C ASP A 158 16.72 19.01 9.88
N GLY A 159 17.05 19.11 8.59
CA GLY A 159 18.24 18.53 8.01
C GLY A 159 19.06 19.59 7.30
N ASP A 160 19.91 19.13 6.38
CA ASP A 160 20.74 19.97 5.55
C ASP A 160 19.97 20.60 4.36
N GLU A 161 18.66 20.40 4.24
CA GLU A 161 17.82 21.01 3.19
C GLU A 161 17.72 22.52 3.34
N GLY A 162 17.72 23.26 2.23
CA GLY A 162 17.44 24.69 2.22
C GLY A 162 18.47 25.57 2.93
N ILE A 163 19.70 25.08 3.15
CA ILE A 163 20.73 25.82 3.90
C ILE A 163 21.61 26.74 3.04
N VAL A 164 21.55 26.62 1.70
CA VAL A 164 22.37 27.41 0.79
C VAL A 164 21.73 28.77 0.57
N LEU A 165 22.17 29.76 1.35
CA LEU A 165 21.83 31.17 1.14
C LEU A 165 23.01 31.87 0.45
N SER A 166 22.95 31.99 -0.87
CA SER A 166 24.03 32.60 -1.66
C SER A 166 23.48 33.48 -2.77
N LYS A 167 24.14 34.61 -3.02
CA LYS A 167 23.87 35.44 -4.21
C LYS A 167 24.42 34.81 -5.50
N LYS A 168 25.46 33.98 -5.36
CA LYS A 168 26.11 33.27 -6.47
C LYS A 168 25.30 32.03 -6.87
N TRP A 169 24.89 31.24 -5.88
CA TRP A 169 24.19 29.96 -6.07
C TRP A 169 22.71 30.11 -5.77
N VAL A 170 21.93 30.43 -6.80
CA VAL A 170 20.49 30.68 -6.66
C VAL A 170 19.71 29.39 -6.91
N MET A 171 18.84 29.01 -5.98
CA MET A 171 18.00 27.83 -6.11
C MET A 171 16.94 28.05 -7.20
N THR A 172 16.87 27.14 -8.16
CA THR A 172 15.91 27.19 -9.28
C THR A 172 14.71 26.29 -9.06
N GLY A 173 14.92 25.12 -8.45
CA GLY A 173 13.84 24.17 -8.17
C GLY A 173 14.26 23.00 -7.30
N VAL A 174 13.28 22.15 -6.98
CA VAL A 174 13.46 20.99 -6.11
C VAL A 174 12.69 19.77 -6.63
N ILE A 175 13.36 18.62 -6.62
CA ILE A 175 12.77 17.32 -6.96
C ILE A 175 12.81 16.45 -5.70
N ILE A 176 11.67 15.90 -5.30
CA ILE A 176 11.50 15.17 -4.04
C ILE A 176 10.93 13.80 -4.35
N LEU A 177 11.61 12.73 -3.94
CA LEU A 177 11.06 11.39 -3.85
C LEU A 177 10.79 11.06 -2.39
N ILE A 178 9.54 10.74 -2.05
CA ILE A 178 9.14 10.27 -0.72
C ILE A 178 8.73 8.80 -0.77
N ARG A 179 9.09 8.07 0.29
CA ARG A 179 8.39 6.85 0.68
C ARG A 179 7.11 7.24 1.41
N HIS A 180 6.03 6.48 1.25
CA HIS A 180 4.84 6.65 2.09
C HIS A 180 5.17 6.64 3.59
N GLY A 181 4.30 7.25 4.39
CA GLY A 181 4.38 7.22 5.85
C GLY A 181 4.08 5.83 6.44
N ASP A 182 4.02 5.79 7.76
CA ASP A 182 3.64 4.62 8.55
C ASP A 182 2.30 4.02 8.09
N ARG A 183 2.23 2.69 8.10
CA ARG A 183 1.10 1.91 7.56
C ARG A 183 0.87 0.64 8.37
N GLY A 184 -0.34 0.09 8.26
CA GLY A 184 -0.61 -1.27 8.72
C GLY A 184 0.21 -2.34 7.99
N PRO A 185 0.19 -3.58 8.50
CA PRO A 185 1.02 -4.67 7.99
C PRO A 185 0.54 -5.10 6.60
N LEU A 186 1.42 -5.73 5.82
CA LEU A 186 1.04 -6.29 4.52
C LEU A 186 0.31 -7.63 4.63
N GLN A 187 0.38 -8.28 5.81
CA GLN A 187 -0.20 -9.59 6.09
C GLN A 187 -1.05 -9.53 7.35
N HIS A 188 -2.00 -10.45 7.48
CA HIS A 188 -2.83 -10.55 8.69
C HIS A 188 -2.00 -11.00 9.89
N VAL A 189 -2.00 -10.18 10.95
CA VAL A 189 -1.29 -10.44 12.20
C VAL A 189 -2.26 -10.63 13.37
N ARG A 190 -1.83 -11.36 14.39
CA ARG A 190 -2.64 -11.72 15.56
C ARG A 190 -2.83 -10.52 16.49
N ASN A 191 -3.99 -10.42 17.13
CA ASN A 191 -4.27 -9.33 18.08
C ASN A 191 -4.11 -7.91 17.49
N ILE A 192 -4.30 -7.74 16.18
CA ILE A 192 -4.20 -6.44 15.50
C ILE A 192 -5.22 -5.42 16.03
N THR A 193 -6.34 -5.89 16.56
CA THR A 193 -7.40 -5.06 17.15
C THR A 193 -6.98 -4.34 18.43
N ALA A 194 -5.94 -4.84 19.11
CA ALA A 194 -5.38 -4.20 20.30
C ALA A 194 -4.32 -3.13 19.97
N VAL A 195 -3.92 -3.01 18.70
CA VAL A 195 -2.93 -2.02 18.25
C VAL A 195 -3.66 -0.72 17.88
N ASN A 196 -3.30 0.39 18.53
CA ASN A 196 -3.83 1.69 18.20
C ASN A 196 -2.99 2.38 17.12
N CYS A 197 -3.48 2.37 15.87
CA CYS A 197 -2.86 3.06 14.73
C CYS A 197 -3.24 4.56 14.61
N GLY A 198 -3.77 5.14 15.69
CA GLY A 198 -4.03 6.56 15.80
C GLY A 198 -2.76 7.41 15.94
N THR A 199 -2.96 8.70 16.13
CA THR A 199 -1.91 9.69 16.41
C THR A 199 -2.48 10.78 17.30
N GLU A 200 -1.61 11.51 18.00
CA GLU A 200 -1.99 12.74 18.69
C GLU A 200 -2.45 13.80 17.69
N GLU A 201 -3.53 14.52 18.02
CA GLU A 201 -4.05 15.58 17.16
C GLU A 201 -3.26 16.87 17.35
N THR A 202 -2.36 17.15 16.41
CA THR A 202 -1.69 18.45 16.31
C THR A 202 -2.58 19.48 15.62
N GLU A 203 -2.33 20.77 15.83
CA GLU A 203 -3.06 21.85 15.14
C GLU A 203 -3.04 21.66 13.61
N LYS A 204 -1.87 21.37 13.03
CA LYS A 204 -1.70 21.12 11.60
C LYS A 204 -2.54 19.92 11.12
N PHE A 205 -2.63 18.86 11.92
CA PHE A 205 -3.45 17.68 11.60
C PHE A 205 -4.94 18.03 11.63
N ILE A 206 -5.39 18.82 12.60
CA ILE A 206 -6.77 19.31 12.67
C ILE A 206 -7.10 20.18 11.45
N SER A 207 -6.23 21.13 11.10
CA SER A 207 -6.39 21.98 9.91
C SER A 207 -6.42 21.15 8.62
N TYR A 208 -5.60 20.10 8.52
CA TYR A 208 -5.60 19.20 7.37
C TYR A 208 -6.92 18.43 7.23
N LYS A 209 -7.46 17.88 8.33
CA LYS A 209 -8.78 17.23 8.33
C LYS A 209 -9.88 18.20 7.86
N ALA A 210 -9.89 19.41 8.40
CA ALA A 210 -10.86 20.45 8.01
C ALA A 210 -10.73 20.85 6.54
N TYR A 211 -9.49 20.99 6.05
CA TYR A 211 -9.20 21.27 4.65
C TYR A 211 -9.77 20.19 3.72
N LEU A 212 -9.49 18.91 3.99
CA LEU A 212 -10.01 17.82 3.18
C LEU A 212 -11.53 17.73 3.23
N HIS A 213 -12.14 17.91 4.40
CA HIS A 213 -13.59 17.95 4.55
C HIS A 213 -14.22 19.04 3.66
N ASN A 214 -13.67 20.26 3.70
CA ASN A 214 -14.15 21.38 2.89
C ASN A 214 -14.01 21.12 1.39
N LEU A 215 -12.91 20.48 0.97
CA LEU A 215 -12.72 20.10 -0.42
C LEU A 215 -13.76 19.07 -0.90
N THR A 216 -14.05 18.07 -0.07
CA THR A 216 -15.05 17.04 -0.40
C THR A 216 -16.45 17.66 -0.49
N VAL A 217 -16.85 18.49 0.48
CA VAL A 217 -18.16 19.14 0.50
C VAL A 217 -18.34 20.11 -0.66
N SER A 218 -17.29 20.86 -1.02
CA SER A 218 -17.34 21.82 -2.13
C SER A 218 -17.24 21.18 -3.52
N GLY A 219 -16.93 19.87 -3.61
CA GLY A 219 -16.70 19.19 -4.88
C GLY A 219 -15.49 19.72 -5.68
N ARG A 220 -14.59 20.45 -5.01
CA ARG A 220 -13.46 21.15 -5.66
C ARG A 220 -12.17 20.34 -5.70
N ALA A 221 -12.16 19.11 -5.18
CA ALA A 221 -10.97 18.28 -5.19
C ALA A 221 -10.68 17.76 -6.62
N PRO A 222 -9.56 18.15 -7.25
CA PRO A 222 -9.23 17.70 -8.61
C PRO A 222 -8.95 16.19 -8.68
N TRP A 223 -8.73 15.55 -7.53
CA TRP A 223 -8.39 14.13 -7.42
C TRP A 223 -9.61 13.22 -7.21
N THR A 224 -10.78 13.78 -6.89
CA THR A 224 -12.02 13.02 -6.68
C THR A 224 -12.88 12.91 -7.94
N GLY A 225 -12.50 13.61 -9.01
CA GLY A 225 -13.13 13.48 -10.33
C GLY A 225 -12.72 12.20 -11.07
N PRO A 226 -13.20 11.99 -12.31
CA PRO A 226 -12.82 10.85 -13.13
C PRO A 226 -11.30 10.78 -13.29
N GLY A 227 -10.69 9.70 -12.82
CA GLY A 227 -9.25 9.58 -12.81
C GLY A 227 -8.75 8.35 -12.03
N PRO A 228 -7.45 8.10 -12.00
CA PRO A 228 -6.88 6.88 -11.42
C PRO A 228 -7.05 6.76 -9.89
N PHE A 229 -7.34 7.89 -9.24
CA PHE A 229 -7.48 8.02 -7.78
C PHE A 229 -8.92 8.28 -7.30
N HIS A 230 -9.92 8.26 -8.19
CA HIS A 230 -11.29 8.68 -7.87
C HIS A 230 -11.92 7.94 -6.66
N ASP A 231 -11.66 6.63 -6.52
CA ASP A 231 -12.18 5.80 -5.43
C ASP A 231 -11.27 5.75 -4.18
N PHE A 232 -10.24 6.60 -4.12
CA PHE A 232 -9.31 6.58 -2.99
C PHE A 232 -9.85 7.49 -1.87
N PRO A 233 -10.00 6.96 -0.64
CA PRO A 233 -10.35 7.81 0.48
C PRO A 233 -9.20 8.79 0.74
N LEU A 234 -9.53 10.06 1.02
CA LEU A 234 -8.52 11.10 1.26
C LEU A 234 -7.81 10.93 2.62
N LEU A 235 -8.47 10.26 3.57
CA LEU A 235 -7.92 9.88 4.88
C LEU A 235 -8.12 8.37 5.13
N PRO A 236 -7.33 7.77 6.04
CA PRO A 236 -7.62 6.42 6.54
C PRO A 236 -9.04 6.34 7.10
N THR A 237 -9.80 5.33 6.67
CA THR A 237 -11.23 5.20 7.02
C THR A 237 -11.46 4.82 8.48
N HIS A 238 -10.49 4.17 9.11
CA HIS A 238 -10.56 3.71 10.50
C HIS A 238 -9.39 4.32 11.29
N PRO A 239 -9.56 5.48 11.94
CA PRO A 239 -8.46 6.28 12.48
C PRO A 239 -7.56 5.56 13.49
N ARG A 240 -8.10 4.57 14.21
CA ARG A 240 -7.37 3.81 15.24
C ARG A 240 -7.01 2.39 14.82
N GLN A 241 -7.50 1.90 13.67
CA GLN A 241 -7.29 0.52 13.25
C GLN A 241 -6.16 0.40 12.23
N CYS A 242 -5.31 -0.59 12.44
CA CYS A 242 -4.20 -0.90 11.54
C CYS A 242 -4.67 -1.77 10.36
N GLN A 243 -5.25 -1.13 9.34
CA GLN A 243 -5.75 -1.85 8.16
C GLN A 243 -4.61 -2.33 7.24
N LEU A 244 -4.83 -3.47 6.58
CA LEU A 244 -3.83 -4.10 5.73
C LEU A 244 -3.30 -3.16 4.64
N GLY A 245 -1.99 -2.90 4.70
CA GLY A 245 -1.27 -2.05 3.75
C GLY A 245 -1.82 -0.64 3.59
N GLN A 246 -2.70 -0.17 4.48
CA GLN A 246 -3.24 1.19 4.46
C GLN A 246 -2.38 2.10 5.33
N LEU A 247 -2.29 3.38 4.94
CA LEU A 247 -1.62 4.39 5.75
C LEU A 247 -2.35 4.56 7.09
N THR A 248 -1.60 4.81 8.15
CA THR A 248 -2.16 5.11 9.48
C THR A 248 -2.30 6.62 9.67
N MET A 249 -2.97 7.05 10.75
CA MET A 249 -3.00 8.47 11.11
C MET A 249 -1.61 8.97 11.53
N GLN A 250 -0.78 8.10 12.12
CA GLN A 250 0.63 8.41 12.37
C GLN A 250 1.38 8.69 11.06
N GLY A 251 1.15 7.88 10.02
CA GLY A 251 1.76 8.09 8.69
C GLY A 251 1.37 9.42 8.05
N ILE A 252 0.11 9.87 8.23
CA ILE A 252 -0.33 11.21 7.83
C ILE A 252 0.45 12.29 8.59
N SER A 253 0.55 12.16 9.93
CA SER A 253 1.25 13.13 10.78
C SER A 253 2.73 13.25 10.47
N GLN A 254 3.40 12.13 10.15
CA GLN A 254 4.80 12.12 9.70
C GLN A 254 5.00 13.00 8.48
N LEU A 255 4.13 12.85 7.48
CA LEU A 255 4.26 13.53 6.19
C LEU A 255 3.83 15.00 6.29
N LEU A 256 2.83 15.33 7.11
CA LEU A 256 2.47 16.71 7.44
C LEU A 256 3.63 17.45 8.10
N LYS A 257 4.24 16.84 9.13
CA LYS A 257 5.39 17.42 9.83
C LYS A 257 6.56 17.59 8.88
N LEU A 258 6.86 16.57 8.07
CA LEU A 258 7.94 16.64 7.10
C LEU A 258 7.73 17.75 6.06
N GLY A 259 6.53 17.86 5.50
CA GLY A 259 6.20 18.92 4.55
C GLY A 259 6.36 20.31 5.16
N GLN A 260 5.90 20.50 6.39
CA GLN A 260 6.03 21.76 7.12
C GLN A 260 7.50 22.15 7.35
N LEU A 261 8.33 21.21 7.81
CA LEU A 261 9.77 21.47 8.02
C LEU A 261 10.48 21.88 6.73
N LEU A 262 10.18 21.20 5.62
CA LEU A 262 10.76 21.56 4.33
C LEU A 262 10.26 22.92 3.85
N ARG A 263 9.00 23.28 4.09
CA ARG A 263 8.50 24.63 3.80
C ARG A 263 9.28 25.68 4.58
N ASP A 264 9.47 25.47 5.87
CA ASP A 264 10.15 26.41 6.76
C ASP A 264 11.63 26.58 6.35
N SER A 265 12.28 25.49 5.93
CA SER A 265 13.65 25.51 5.41
C SER A 265 13.76 26.21 4.04
N TYR A 266 12.89 25.87 3.09
CA TYR A 266 13.01 26.35 1.72
C TYR A 266 12.48 27.77 1.51
N VAL A 267 11.47 28.24 2.25
CA VAL A 267 10.89 29.57 2.01
C VAL A 267 11.91 30.70 2.17
N GLN A 268 12.94 30.49 3.00
CA GLN A 268 14.01 31.46 3.26
C GLN A 268 14.99 31.59 2.08
N VAL A 269 15.34 30.48 1.43
CA VAL A 269 16.32 30.44 0.34
C VAL A 269 15.68 30.39 -1.05
N TRP A 270 14.41 30.01 -1.12
CA TRP A 270 13.63 29.87 -2.34
C TRP A 270 12.22 30.44 -2.16
N PRO A 271 12.06 31.78 -2.12
CA PRO A 271 10.78 32.44 -1.87
C PRO A 271 9.66 32.06 -2.85
N LYS A 272 10.02 31.60 -4.06
CA LYS A 272 9.09 31.11 -5.08
C LYS A 272 8.19 29.97 -4.58
N LEU A 273 8.61 29.21 -3.56
CA LEU A 273 7.77 28.18 -2.94
C LEU A 273 6.45 28.75 -2.40
N ALA A 274 6.46 29.98 -1.86
CA ALA A 274 5.28 30.63 -1.31
C ALA A 274 4.31 31.15 -2.39
N SER A 275 4.80 31.39 -3.61
CA SER A 275 4.03 31.91 -4.75
C SER A 275 3.91 30.89 -5.89
N LEU A 276 4.11 29.61 -5.59
CA LEU A 276 4.13 28.54 -6.58
C LEU A 276 2.75 28.35 -7.22
N THR A 277 2.67 28.41 -8.54
CA THR A 277 1.43 28.14 -9.27
C THR A 277 1.26 26.65 -9.57
N PRO A 278 0.03 26.15 -9.80
CA PRO A 278 -0.19 24.72 -10.09
C PRO A 278 0.55 24.19 -11.33
N SER A 279 0.73 25.02 -12.36
CA SER A 279 1.49 24.66 -13.58
C SER A 279 3.00 24.55 -13.34
N GLU A 280 3.49 25.13 -12.25
CA GLU A 280 4.90 25.13 -11.86
C GLU A 280 5.26 23.95 -10.96
N ALA A 281 4.31 23.06 -10.67
CA ALA A 281 4.51 21.87 -9.86
C ALA A 281 4.04 20.61 -10.58
N LEU A 282 4.80 19.53 -10.46
CA LEU A 282 4.51 18.24 -11.08
C LEU A 282 4.52 17.14 -10.02
N VAL A 283 3.39 16.47 -9.83
CA VAL A 283 3.24 15.46 -8.77
C VAL A 283 2.86 14.11 -9.38
N TYR A 284 3.64 13.08 -9.07
CA TYR A 284 3.34 11.70 -9.37
C TYR A 284 3.15 10.88 -8.09
N SER A 285 2.15 10.01 -8.09
CA SER A 285 1.98 8.98 -7.08
C SER A 285 1.79 7.62 -7.74
N THR A 286 2.34 6.56 -7.15
CA THR A 286 1.89 5.21 -7.49
C THR A 286 0.43 5.01 -7.11
N ARG A 287 -0.25 4.06 -7.75
CA ARG A 287 -1.69 3.79 -7.54
C ARG A 287 -2.00 3.00 -6.27
N TYR A 288 -1.48 3.45 -5.12
CA TYR A 288 -1.82 2.93 -3.80
C TYR A 288 -2.39 4.04 -2.92
N ARG A 289 -3.45 3.73 -2.15
CA ARG A 289 -4.07 4.68 -1.21
C ARG A 289 -3.03 5.33 -0.30
N ARG A 290 -2.12 4.52 0.25
CA ARG A 290 -1.06 5.00 1.14
C ARG A 290 -0.07 5.99 0.50
N THR A 291 0.30 5.82 -0.77
CA THR A 291 1.22 6.73 -1.45
C THR A 291 0.52 8.00 -1.86
N PHE A 292 -0.73 7.89 -2.33
CA PHE A 292 -1.56 9.04 -2.68
C PHE A 292 -1.84 9.93 -1.46
N GLN A 293 -2.33 9.35 -0.35
CA GLN A 293 -2.58 10.06 0.90
C GLN A 293 -1.29 10.68 1.49
N SER A 294 -0.15 9.98 1.38
CA SER A 294 1.14 10.53 1.79
C SER A 294 1.52 11.77 0.97
N ALA A 295 1.31 11.75 -0.35
CA ALA A 295 1.57 12.89 -1.22
C ALA A 295 0.74 14.11 -0.80
N LEU A 296 -0.56 13.92 -0.57
CA LEU A 296 -1.45 15.00 -0.15
C LEU A 296 -1.06 15.59 1.21
N SER A 297 -0.74 14.72 2.18
CA SER A 297 -0.32 15.12 3.53
C SER A 297 0.98 15.92 3.48
N PHE A 298 1.96 15.44 2.72
CA PHE A 298 3.24 16.12 2.53
C PHE A 298 3.07 17.48 1.85
N LEU A 299 2.31 17.55 0.76
CA LEU A 299 2.08 18.79 0.02
C LEU A 299 1.31 19.83 0.84
N TYR A 300 0.35 19.43 1.68
CA TYR A 300 -0.34 20.34 2.58
C TYR A 300 0.59 20.99 3.62
N GLY A 301 1.64 20.27 4.02
CA GLY A 301 2.74 20.84 4.80
C GLY A 301 3.62 21.80 3.97
N LEU A 302 3.93 21.41 2.73
CA LEU A 302 4.96 22.05 1.91
C LEU A 302 4.51 23.32 1.18
N VAL A 303 3.37 23.28 0.47
CA VAL A 303 2.90 24.34 -0.42
C VAL A 303 1.68 25.07 0.14
N PRO A 304 1.33 26.27 -0.35
CA PRO A 304 0.07 26.93 0.00
C PRO A 304 -1.16 26.07 -0.31
N SER A 305 -2.18 26.13 0.53
CA SER A 305 -3.42 25.34 0.39
C SER A 305 -4.17 25.69 -0.90
N GLU A 306 -4.08 26.94 -1.35
CA GLU A 306 -4.68 27.47 -2.58
C GLU A 306 -4.04 26.82 -3.81
N THR A 307 -2.71 26.62 -3.76
CA THR A 307 -1.95 25.91 -4.80
C THR A 307 -2.30 24.43 -4.80
N LEU A 308 -2.28 23.77 -3.64
CA LEU A 308 -2.59 22.34 -3.51
C LEU A 308 -3.97 22.00 -4.07
N THR A 309 -4.98 22.83 -3.80
CA THR A 309 -6.37 22.62 -4.24
C THR A 309 -6.50 22.51 -5.76
N LYS A 310 -5.57 23.08 -6.53
CA LYS A 310 -5.60 23.09 -8.00
C LYS A 310 -4.54 22.16 -8.62
N LEU A 311 -3.71 21.52 -7.80
CA LEU A 311 -2.56 20.76 -8.25
C LEU A 311 -3.00 19.35 -8.70
N PRO A 312 -2.81 18.97 -9.98
CA PRO A 312 -3.08 17.61 -10.41
C PRO A 312 -2.07 16.63 -9.83
N VAL A 313 -2.55 15.44 -9.48
CA VAL A 313 -1.70 14.30 -9.09
C VAL A 313 -1.79 13.24 -10.18
N PHE A 314 -0.67 12.96 -10.83
CA PHE A 314 -0.57 12.00 -11.92
C PHE A 314 -0.29 10.59 -11.39
N GLU A 315 -0.91 9.59 -12.00
CA GLU A 315 -0.62 8.20 -11.70
C GLU A 315 0.70 7.76 -12.35
N SER A 316 1.56 7.14 -11.55
CA SER A 316 2.63 6.30 -12.05
C SER A 316 2.14 4.85 -12.16
N GLN A 317 2.18 4.31 -13.38
CA GLN A 317 1.83 2.91 -13.68
C GLN A 317 2.88 1.90 -13.16
N SER A 318 3.96 2.37 -12.54
CA SER A 318 5.04 1.53 -12.03
C SER A 318 5.54 2.01 -10.69
N MET A 319 5.78 1.06 -9.77
CA MET A 319 6.42 1.31 -8.48
C MET A 319 7.83 1.90 -8.62
N ASN A 320 8.49 1.72 -9.77
CA ASN A 320 9.84 2.23 -10.01
C ASN A 320 9.84 3.57 -10.76
N PHE A 321 8.67 4.12 -11.10
CA PHE A 321 8.55 5.34 -11.94
C PHE A 321 9.38 5.22 -13.24
N CYS A 322 9.26 4.08 -13.92
CA CYS A 322 10.01 3.82 -15.14
C CYS A 322 9.48 4.58 -16.37
N PHE A 323 8.29 5.19 -16.29
CA PHE A 323 7.65 5.94 -17.37
C PHE A 323 7.58 5.15 -18.68
N LYS A 324 8.41 5.50 -19.68
CA LYS A 324 8.46 4.81 -20.97
C LYS A 324 9.43 3.62 -20.99
N ASP A 325 10.32 3.53 -20.01
CA ASP A 325 11.45 2.60 -19.95
C ASP A 325 11.19 1.44 -18.95
N CYS A 326 10.01 0.83 -19.00
CA CYS A 326 9.57 -0.19 -18.04
C CYS A 326 9.87 -1.63 -18.45
N GLY A 327 9.92 -1.92 -19.76
CA GLY A 327 10.06 -3.27 -20.28
C GLY A 327 11.51 -3.75 -20.25
N CYS A 328 11.87 -4.60 -19.29
CA CYS A 328 13.23 -5.15 -19.20
C CYS A 328 13.26 -6.60 -18.67
N PRO A 329 13.10 -7.61 -19.55
CA PRO A 329 13.04 -9.02 -19.14
C PRO A 329 14.27 -9.53 -18.37
N VAL A 330 15.46 -8.99 -18.67
CA VAL A 330 16.72 -9.34 -17.97
C VAL A 330 16.63 -9.09 -16.46
N THR A 331 15.80 -8.13 -16.02
CA THR A 331 15.62 -7.84 -14.59
C THR A 331 15.10 -9.03 -13.80
N ASP A 332 14.32 -9.93 -14.41
CA ASP A 332 13.82 -11.14 -13.75
C ASP A 332 14.95 -12.13 -13.47
N LYS A 333 15.90 -12.27 -14.41
CA LYS A 333 17.08 -13.12 -14.24
C LYS A 333 17.99 -12.57 -13.13
N LEU A 334 18.24 -11.26 -13.13
CA LEU A 334 19.02 -10.60 -12.08
C LEU A 334 18.35 -10.74 -10.71
N TRP A 335 17.02 -10.55 -10.65
CA TRP A 335 16.27 -10.73 -9.41
C TRP A 335 16.32 -12.16 -8.89
N LYS A 336 16.24 -13.18 -9.76
CA LYS A 336 16.42 -14.59 -9.38
C LYS A 336 17.81 -14.84 -8.77
N ALA A 337 18.86 -14.23 -9.33
CA ALA A 337 20.22 -14.35 -8.78
C ALA A 337 20.34 -13.68 -7.40
N VAL A 338 19.77 -12.49 -7.23
CA VAL A 338 19.71 -11.79 -5.92
C VAL A 338 18.94 -12.63 -4.90
N LYS A 339 17.76 -13.15 -5.27
CA LYS A 339 16.95 -14.01 -4.40
C LYS A 339 17.71 -15.27 -3.98
N LYS A 340 18.43 -15.91 -4.90
CA LYS A 340 19.30 -17.06 -4.58
C LYS A 340 20.37 -16.68 -3.56
N SER A 341 20.99 -15.51 -3.68
CA SER A 341 21.97 -15.00 -2.71
C SER A 341 21.35 -14.81 -1.32
N ILE A 342 20.18 -14.16 -1.24
CA ILE A 342 19.46 -13.94 0.03
C ILE A 342 19.04 -15.27 0.66
N SER A 343 18.53 -16.21 -0.14
CA SER A 343 18.17 -17.55 0.36
C SER A 343 19.40 -18.33 0.85
N HIS A 344 20.55 -18.22 0.17
CA HIS A 344 21.79 -18.84 0.64
C HIS A 344 22.26 -18.24 1.97
N GLN A 345 22.19 -16.91 2.11
CA GLN A 345 22.49 -16.19 3.35
C GLN A 345 21.60 -16.64 4.51
N LEU A 346 20.31 -16.88 4.28
CA LEU A 346 19.42 -17.38 5.33
C LEU A 346 19.78 -18.81 5.74
N LYS A 347 20.10 -19.67 4.76
CA LYS A 347 20.53 -21.05 5.02
C LYS A 347 21.84 -21.14 5.82
N SER A 348 22.75 -20.17 5.65
CA SER A 348 23.97 -20.10 6.46
C SER A 348 23.76 -19.57 7.87
N HIS A 349 22.55 -19.09 8.19
CA HIS A 349 22.16 -18.61 9.52
C HIS A 349 20.96 -19.41 10.06
N PRO A 350 21.12 -20.73 10.34
CA PRO A 350 20.01 -21.59 10.74
C PRO A 350 19.30 -21.12 12.02
N ALA A 351 20.04 -20.56 12.98
CA ALA A 351 19.45 -19.98 14.19
C ALA A 351 18.49 -18.81 13.89
N VAL A 352 18.82 -17.98 12.88
CA VAL A 352 17.95 -16.88 12.46
C VAL A 352 16.76 -17.38 11.67
N ALA A 353 16.95 -18.40 10.82
CA ALA A 353 15.83 -19.04 10.12
C ALA A 353 14.80 -19.59 11.11
N LEU A 354 15.25 -20.31 12.14
CA LEU A 354 14.40 -20.80 13.24
C LEU A 354 13.76 -19.66 14.04
N LEU A 355 14.50 -18.58 14.29
CA LEU A 355 13.96 -17.39 14.96
C LEU A 355 12.84 -16.73 14.16
N ALA A 356 13.05 -16.55 12.85
CA ALA A 356 12.06 -15.95 11.96
C ALA A 356 10.82 -16.83 11.86
N GLU A 357 11.00 -18.15 11.68
CA GLU A 357 9.91 -19.11 11.63
C GLU A 357 9.10 -19.14 12.93
N SER A 358 9.76 -19.24 14.08
CA SER A 358 9.05 -19.29 15.37
C SER A 358 8.33 -17.97 15.66
N THR A 359 8.97 -16.84 15.37
CA THR A 359 8.36 -15.50 15.52
C THR A 359 7.18 -15.33 14.57
N GLY A 360 7.31 -15.73 13.31
CA GLY A 360 6.24 -15.66 12.31
C GLY A 360 5.03 -16.51 12.68
N ARG A 361 5.23 -17.72 13.23
CA ARG A 361 4.14 -18.57 13.72
C ARG A 361 3.31 -17.90 14.82
N SER A 362 3.96 -17.16 15.73
CA SER A 362 3.30 -16.44 16.82
C SER A 362 2.72 -15.09 16.37
N LEU A 363 3.15 -14.56 15.23
CA LEU A 363 2.79 -13.23 14.73
C LEU A 363 1.62 -13.26 13.74
N PHE A 364 1.61 -14.21 12.80
CA PHE A 364 0.62 -14.26 11.71
C PHE A 364 -0.66 -14.99 12.12
N SER A 365 -1.80 -14.48 11.67
CA SER A 365 -3.12 -15.09 11.96
C SER A 365 -3.30 -16.43 11.24
N PRO A 366 -3.93 -17.45 11.86
CA PRO A 366 -4.17 -18.75 11.22
C PRO A 366 -4.91 -18.56 9.89
N GLY A 367 -4.35 -19.04 8.78
CA GLY A 367 -4.94 -18.91 7.44
C GLY A 367 -4.35 -17.79 6.58
N ALA A 368 -3.48 -16.92 7.11
CA ALA A 368 -2.52 -16.20 6.29
C ALA A 368 -1.60 -17.23 5.61
N GLU A 369 -1.06 -16.98 4.40
CA GLU A 369 -0.19 -17.90 3.63
C GLU A 369 1.07 -18.32 4.42
N GLN A 370 0.89 -19.22 5.39
CA GLN A 370 1.74 -19.37 6.57
C GLN A 370 3.06 -20.09 6.25
N GLY A 371 3.08 -20.91 5.20
CA GLY A 371 4.19 -21.83 4.92
C GLY A 371 5.47 -21.14 4.46
N THR A 372 5.37 -20.07 3.66
CA THR A 372 6.53 -19.40 3.05
C THR A 372 6.79 -18.03 3.66
N LEU A 373 5.75 -17.24 3.93
CA LEU A 373 5.87 -15.89 4.52
C LEU A 373 6.21 -15.93 6.01
N GLY A 374 5.72 -16.94 6.74
CA GLY A 374 6.03 -17.13 8.16
C GLY A 374 7.51 -17.35 8.46
N SER A 375 8.25 -17.89 7.47
CA SER A 375 9.70 -18.14 7.56
C SER A 375 10.56 -17.04 6.93
N ASP A 376 9.96 -16.04 6.27
CA ASP A 376 10.70 -14.95 5.62
C ASP A 376 11.00 -13.83 6.64
N PRO A 377 12.28 -13.59 6.99
CA PRO A 377 12.63 -12.54 7.95
C PRO A 377 12.16 -11.13 7.54
N HIS A 378 12.03 -10.84 6.24
CA HIS A 378 11.53 -9.55 5.77
C HIS A 378 10.02 -9.39 6.02
N ALA A 379 9.24 -10.43 5.77
CA ALA A 379 7.80 -10.44 6.07
C ALA A 379 7.55 -10.35 7.58
N VAL A 380 8.34 -11.09 8.38
CA VAL A 380 8.28 -11.01 9.85
C VAL A 380 8.64 -9.60 10.34
N ARG A 381 9.68 -8.96 9.78
CA ARG A 381 10.02 -7.56 10.09
C ARG A 381 8.86 -6.61 9.80
N ASP A 382 8.24 -6.71 8.62
CA ASP A 382 7.09 -5.86 8.24
C ASP A 382 5.94 -5.98 9.24
N ALA A 383 5.61 -7.20 9.63
CA ALA A 383 4.55 -7.47 10.61
C ALA A 383 4.90 -6.99 12.03
N LEU A 384 6.17 -7.11 12.45
CA LEU A 384 6.63 -6.60 13.74
C LEU A 384 6.58 -5.07 13.83
N LEU A 385 6.82 -4.36 12.72
CA LEU A 385 6.76 -2.89 12.69
C LEU A 385 5.40 -2.36 13.14
N THR A 386 4.30 -3.07 12.87
CA THR A 386 2.96 -2.69 13.34
C THR A 386 2.85 -2.63 14.87
N TYR A 387 3.58 -3.46 15.61
CA TYR A 387 3.55 -3.39 17.08
C TYR A 387 4.57 -2.37 17.58
N VAL A 388 5.79 -2.43 17.02
CA VAL A 388 6.92 -1.59 17.42
C VAL A 388 6.64 -0.11 17.19
N CYS A 389 6.12 0.27 16.02
CA CYS A 389 5.88 1.66 15.65
C CYS A 389 4.59 2.25 16.21
N HIS A 390 3.77 1.46 16.89
CA HIS A 390 2.57 1.92 17.60
C HIS A 390 2.66 1.72 19.11
N GLY A 391 3.85 1.38 19.63
CA GLY A 391 4.09 1.17 21.07
C GLY A 391 3.20 0.10 21.70
N SER A 392 2.65 -0.82 20.90
CA SER A 392 1.68 -1.82 21.33
C SER A 392 2.37 -3.11 21.73
N GLY A 393 1.93 -3.73 22.82
CA GLY A 393 2.47 -4.98 23.34
C GLY A 393 2.65 -6.06 22.26
N LEU A 394 3.80 -6.74 22.30
CA LEU A 394 4.09 -7.82 21.36
C LEU A 394 3.14 -9.01 21.58
N PRO A 395 2.74 -9.74 20.51
CA PRO A 395 1.85 -10.89 20.63
C PRO A 395 2.36 -11.95 21.62
N CYS A 396 1.44 -12.45 22.45
CA CYS A 396 1.69 -13.39 23.54
C CYS A 396 0.44 -14.25 23.74
N GLU A 397 0.46 -15.50 23.31
CA GLU A 397 -0.70 -16.41 23.43
C GLU A 397 -0.66 -17.25 24.69
N THR A 398 0.53 -17.71 25.08
CA THR A 398 0.79 -18.42 26.33
C THR A 398 2.12 -17.94 26.89
N PRO A 399 2.39 -18.02 28.20
CA PRO A 399 3.67 -17.57 28.78
C PRO A 399 4.93 -18.17 28.12
N SER A 400 4.81 -19.35 27.52
CA SER A 400 5.86 -20.03 26.76
C SER A 400 5.94 -19.63 25.27
N ASN A 401 4.90 -18.98 24.73
CA ASN A 401 4.76 -18.61 23.32
C ASN A 401 4.49 -17.09 23.17
N CYS A 402 5.43 -16.28 23.63
CA CYS A 402 5.39 -14.82 23.50
C CYS A 402 6.58 -14.31 22.70
N ILE A 403 6.32 -13.33 21.85
CA ILE A 403 7.36 -12.64 21.11
C ILE A 403 8.08 -11.70 22.08
N LYS A 404 9.38 -11.93 22.27
CA LYS A 404 10.22 -11.13 23.16
C LYS A 404 11.03 -10.12 22.36
N ARG A 405 11.69 -9.21 23.07
CA ARG A 405 12.58 -8.20 22.45
C ARG A 405 13.70 -8.80 21.63
N GLN A 406 14.22 -9.94 22.08
CA GLN A 406 15.31 -10.64 21.40
C GLN A 406 14.85 -11.15 20.02
N ASN A 407 13.57 -11.51 19.87
CA ASN A 407 13.00 -11.83 18.56
C ASN A 407 13.03 -10.61 17.63
N VAL A 408 12.55 -9.46 18.11
CA VAL A 408 12.56 -8.20 17.36
C VAL A 408 13.99 -7.81 16.98
N ALA A 409 14.89 -7.74 17.96
CA ALA A 409 16.28 -7.36 17.74
C ALA A 409 17.00 -8.32 16.77
N GLY A 410 16.79 -9.64 16.90
CA GLY A 410 17.40 -10.64 16.04
C GLY A 410 16.94 -10.56 14.59
N VAL A 411 15.62 -10.43 14.35
CA VAL A 411 15.05 -10.29 13.00
C VAL A 411 15.49 -8.99 12.34
N PHE A 412 15.48 -7.88 13.09
CA PHE A 412 15.90 -6.57 12.57
C PHE A 412 17.40 -6.54 12.27
N ALA A 413 18.25 -7.05 13.18
CA ALA A 413 19.69 -7.12 12.95
C ALA A 413 20.04 -7.97 11.73
N TYR A 414 19.38 -9.12 11.54
CA TYR A 414 19.60 -9.96 10.36
C TYR A 414 19.16 -9.28 9.07
N THR A 415 17.96 -8.68 9.04
CA THR A 415 17.46 -8.01 7.82
C THR A 415 18.31 -6.80 7.45
N ASP A 416 18.82 -6.05 8.42
CA ASP A 416 19.79 -4.97 8.17
C ASP A 416 21.12 -5.50 7.63
N TRP A 417 21.62 -6.62 8.16
CA TRP A 417 22.82 -7.28 7.65
C TRP A 417 22.61 -7.80 6.21
N VAL A 418 21.47 -8.44 5.92
CA VAL A 418 21.12 -8.89 4.56
C VAL A 418 21.06 -7.70 3.60
N ASN A 419 20.45 -6.58 4.00
CA ASN A 419 20.40 -5.38 3.17
C ASN A 419 21.80 -4.83 2.88
N TYR A 420 22.70 -4.82 3.88
CA TYR A 420 24.09 -4.45 3.68
C TYR A 420 24.81 -5.38 2.68
N GLN A 421 24.61 -6.70 2.77
CA GLN A 421 25.17 -7.65 1.80
C GLN A 421 24.57 -7.45 0.40
N LYS A 422 23.26 -7.22 0.32
CA LYS A 422 22.52 -6.96 -0.92
C LYS A 422 23.09 -5.73 -1.63
N TRP A 423 23.43 -4.66 -0.91
CA TRP A 423 24.04 -3.44 -1.47
C TRP A 423 25.38 -3.68 -2.18
N ARG A 424 26.13 -4.70 -1.73
CA ARG A 424 27.43 -5.10 -2.32
C ARG A 424 27.29 -6.10 -3.47
N ASN A 425 26.10 -6.67 -3.67
CA ASN A 425 25.85 -7.68 -4.68
C ASN A 425 25.81 -7.05 -6.09
N VAL A 426 26.63 -7.57 -7.01
CA VAL A 426 26.73 -7.06 -8.39
C VAL A 426 25.41 -7.20 -9.15
N TYR A 427 24.69 -8.32 -8.97
CA TYR A 427 23.38 -8.52 -9.60
C TYR A 427 22.34 -7.53 -9.08
N TRP A 428 22.43 -7.15 -7.79
CA TRP A 428 21.57 -6.12 -7.21
C TRP A 428 21.85 -4.75 -7.82
N LYS A 429 23.12 -4.34 -7.90
CA LYS A 429 23.50 -3.06 -8.53
C LYS A 429 23.02 -2.96 -9.98
N ARG A 430 23.24 -4.03 -10.77
CA ARG A 430 22.76 -4.12 -12.16
C ARG A 430 21.23 -4.06 -12.25
N LEU A 431 20.52 -4.75 -11.35
CA LEU A 431 19.06 -4.72 -11.28
C LEU A 431 18.56 -3.30 -10.99
N CYS A 432 19.15 -2.60 -10.03
CA CYS A 432 18.79 -1.23 -9.67
C CYS A 432 19.04 -0.25 -10.82
N LEU A 433 20.17 -0.35 -11.52
CA LEU A 433 20.43 0.47 -12.72
C LEU A 433 19.31 0.31 -13.76
N LEU A 434 18.90 -0.93 -14.06
CA LEU A 434 17.83 -1.17 -15.03
C LEU A 434 16.46 -0.68 -14.54
N ARG A 435 16.11 -0.93 -13.28
CA ARG A 435 14.80 -0.53 -12.73
C ARG A 435 14.64 0.97 -12.53
N SER A 436 15.73 1.67 -12.22
CA SER A 436 15.72 3.12 -11.95
C SER A 436 16.01 3.98 -13.18
N TYR A 437 16.39 3.39 -14.32
CA TYR A 437 16.77 4.15 -15.52
C TYR A 437 15.70 5.16 -15.95
N GLY A 438 14.44 4.74 -16.07
CA GLY A 438 13.35 5.64 -16.45
C GLY A 438 13.13 6.80 -15.46
N LEU A 439 13.26 6.53 -14.15
CA LEU A 439 13.13 7.57 -13.12
C LEU A 439 14.31 8.55 -13.16
N ILE A 440 15.54 8.06 -13.27
CA ILE A 440 16.76 8.89 -13.35
C ILE A 440 16.72 9.77 -14.61
N ARG A 441 16.33 9.20 -15.75
CA ARG A 441 16.14 9.95 -17.01
C ARG A 441 15.09 11.04 -16.86
N HIS A 442 13.98 10.74 -16.20
CA HIS A 442 12.94 11.73 -15.95
C HIS A 442 13.40 12.81 -14.96
N ILE A 443 14.15 12.47 -13.90
CA ILE A 443 14.76 13.44 -12.98
C ILE A 443 15.65 14.42 -13.73
N VAL A 444 16.57 13.92 -14.56
CA VAL A 444 17.45 14.80 -15.37
C VAL A 444 16.66 15.65 -16.34
N GLN A 445 15.63 15.09 -16.98
CA GLN A 445 14.74 15.88 -17.83
C GLN A 445 14.09 17.03 -17.05
N GLN A 446 13.61 16.79 -15.82
CA GLN A 446 13.00 17.83 -15.00
C GLN A 446 14.03 18.86 -14.52
N MET A 447 15.25 18.46 -14.17
CA MET A 447 16.32 19.40 -13.83
C MET A 447 16.63 20.36 -14.99
N LEU A 448 16.64 19.85 -16.24
CA LEU A 448 16.83 20.66 -17.44
C LEU A 448 15.63 21.59 -17.73
N HIS A 449 14.41 21.18 -17.37
CA HIS A 449 13.22 22.04 -17.48
C HIS A 449 13.17 23.14 -16.42
N MET A 450 13.65 22.87 -15.20
CA MET A 450 13.75 23.86 -14.12
C MET A 450 14.59 25.08 -14.50
N VAL A 451 15.60 24.88 -15.35
CA VAL A 451 16.56 25.91 -15.76
C VAL A 451 16.22 26.58 -17.09
N SER A 452 15.29 26.02 -17.88
CA SER A 452 14.83 26.61 -19.14
C SER A 452 13.69 27.62 -18.96
N SER A 453 13.43 28.06 -17.72
CA SER A 453 12.45 29.09 -17.32
C SER A 453 10.96 28.75 -17.52
N ASN A 454 10.63 27.51 -17.92
CA ASN A 454 9.23 27.08 -18.15
C ASN A 454 8.67 26.17 -17.04
N GLY A 455 9.46 25.88 -15.99
CA GLY A 455 9.08 24.92 -14.96
C GLY A 455 8.95 23.48 -15.51
N PRO A 456 8.54 22.51 -14.68
CA PRO A 456 8.11 22.65 -13.29
C PRO A 456 9.29 22.96 -12.36
N TYR A 457 9.06 23.77 -11.33
CA TYR A 457 10.08 24.11 -10.32
C TYR A 457 9.98 23.26 -9.05
N LEU A 458 8.85 22.62 -8.82
CA LEU A 458 8.66 21.60 -7.78
C LEU A 458 8.24 20.29 -8.44
N VAL A 459 8.95 19.20 -8.16
CA VAL A 459 8.55 17.86 -8.61
C VAL A 459 8.47 16.92 -7.42
N LEU A 460 7.37 16.16 -7.30
CA LEU A 460 7.17 15.17 -6.25
C LEU A 460 6.91 13.78 -6.85
N TYR A 461 7.64 12.78 -6.38
CA TYR A 461 7.35 11.37 -6.58
C TYR A 461 6.95 10.75 -5.22
N SER A 462 5.73 10.24 -5.10
CA SER A 462 5.28 9.52 -3.90
C SER A 462 5.21 8.02 -4.16
N GLY A 463 6.14 7.28 -3.56
CA GLY A 463 6.37 5.87 -3.84
C GLY A 463 6.70 5.02 -2.62
N HIS A 464 7.60 4.06 -2.80
CA HIS A 464 7.85 2.97 -1.87
C HIS A 464 9.31 2.92 -1.40
N ASP A 465 9.55 2.09 -0.39
CA ASP A 465 10.91 1.70 0.03
C ASP A 465 11.72 1.15 -1.14
N HIS A 466 11.15 0.24 -1.93
CA HIS A 466 11.84 -0.30 -3.10
C HIS A 466 12.22 0.77 -4.13
N THR A 467 11.40 1.81 -4.30
CA THR A 467 11.70 2.93 -5.20
C THR A 467 12.93 3.69 -4.70
N VAL A 468 12.95 4.05 -3.41
CA VAL A 468 14.06 4.76 -2.77
C VAL A 468 15.33 3.91 -2.80
N GLU A 469 15.22 2.64 -2.43
CA GLU A 469 16.34 1.70 -2.38
C GLU A 469 17.00 1.52 -3.76
N GLN A 470 16.20 1.33 -4.80
CA GLN A 470 16.71 1.13 -6.15
C GLN A 470 17.34 2.41 -6.71
N LEU A 471 16.69 3.57 -6.55
CA LEU A 471 17.21 4.85 -7.01
C LEU A 471 18.56 5.15 -6.37
N THR A 472 18.63 5.05 -5.04
CA THR A 472 19.87 5.36 -4.29
C THR A 472 20.99 4.36 -4.56
N THR A 473 20.68 3.08 -4.76
CA THR A 473 21.66 2.10 -5.25
C THR A 473 22.17 2.46 -6.64
N ALA A 474 21.28 2.85 -7.56
CA ALA A 474 21.63 3.22 -8.93
C ALA A 474 22.49 4.49 -9.02
N LEU A 475 22.31 5.45 -8.12
CA LEU A 475 23.15 6.65 -7.98
C LEU A 475 24.52 6.36 -7.33
N GLY A 476 24.72 5.13 -6.83
CA GLY A 476 25.96 4.70 -6.20
C GLY A 476 26.13 5.14 -4.74
N LEU A 477 25.04 5.49 -4.05
CA LEU A 477 25.11 5.90 -2.65
C LEU A 477 25.55 4.74 -1.75
N GLN A 478 25.97 5.08 -0.53
CA GLN A 478 26.31 4.09 0.48
C GLN A 478 25.05 3.54 1.17
N ASN A 479 25.13 2.30 1.65
CA ASN A 479 24.05 1.70 2.44
C ASN A 479 23.90 2.42 3.78
N ASP A 480 22.74 3.03 4.00
CA ASP A 480 22.33 3.58 5.30
C ASP A 480 21.14 2.76 5.86
N PRO A 481 21.25 2.16 7.06
CA PRO A 481 20.15 1.42 7.67
C PRO A 481 18.88 2.25 7.96
N LEU A 482 18.98 3.58 8.01
CA LEU A 482 17.81 4.47 8.14
C LEU A 482 17.28 4.98 6.81
N LEU A 483 17.90 4.61 5.68
CA LEU A 483 17.50 5.02 4.33
C LEU A 483 16.02 4.76 4.08
N LEU A 484 15.51 3.62 4.55
CA LEU A 484 14.17 3.13 4.27
C LEU A 484 13.23 3.28 5.47
N ARG A 485 13.42 4.29 6.33
CA ARG A 485 12.46 4.62 7.40
C ARG A 485 11.11 5.07 6.83
N TYR A 486 10.02 5.06 7.61
CA TYR A 486 8.73 5.59 7.12
C TYR A 486 8.84 7.09 6.82
N GLY A 487 8.20 7.55 5.74
CA GLY A 487 8.35 8.95 5.30
C GLY A 487 9.78 9.33 4.88
N ALA A 488 10.63 8.36 4.55
CA ALA A 488 11.96 8.64 4.03
C ALA A 488 11.89 9.50 2.76
N ARG A 489 12.91 10.35 2.57
CA ARG A 489 12.98 11.26 1.42
C ARG A 489 14.35 11.26 0.75
N VAL A 490 14.34 11.43 -0.56
CA VAL A 490 15.51 11.77 -1.39
C VAL A 490 15.19 13.06 -2.11
N VAL A 491 16.05 14.06 -1.99
CA VAL A 491 15.81 15.41 -2.51
C VAL A 491 16.95 15.82 -3.43
N PHE A 492 16.61 16.34 -4.60
CA PHE A 492 17.54 17.04 -5.48
C PHE A 492 17.21 18.52 -5.43
N GLU A 493 18.12 19.32 -4.88
CA GLU A 493 18.08 20.78 -4.96
C GLU A 493 18.84 21.20 -6.22
N VAL A 494 18.26 22.05 -7.06
CA VAL A 494 18.88 22.52 -8.30
C VAL A 494 19.24 23.99 -8.15
N TYR A 495 20.47 24.34 -8.56
CA TYR A 495 21.05 25.66 -8.42
C TYR A 495 21.58 26.17 -9.75
N GLN A 496 21.42 27.47 -9.97
CA GLN A 496 22.08 28.22 -11.03
C GLN A 496 23.18 29.09 -10.43
N ASN A 497 24.37 29.04 -11.01
CA ASN A 497 25.41 30.03 -10.79
C ASN A 497 25.02 31.30 -11.56
N TYR A 498 24.73 32.38 -10.83
CA TYR A 498 24.30 33.65 -11.41
C TYR A 498 25.46 34.42 -12.09
N GLU A 499 26.71 34.11 -11.76
CA GLU A 499 27.91 34.74 -12.34
C GLU A 499 28.35 34.09 -13.65
N GLU A 500 27.91 32.87 -13.95
CA GLU A 500 28.20 32.17 -15.20
C GLU A 500 27.11 32.49 -16.25
N SER A 501 27.51 32.67 -17.53
CA SER A 501 26.57 33.08 -18.58
C SER A 501 25.43 32.06 -18.75
N HIS A 502 24.24 32.55 -19.09
CA HIS A 502 23.01 31.76 -19.22
C HIS A 502 22.97 30.86 -20.49
N ASN A 503 24.14 30.46 -21.01
CA ASN A 503 24.24 29.68 -22.24
C ASN A 503 24.26 28.17 -21.94
N GLY A 504 23.07 27.55 -21.90
CA GLY A 504 22.90 26.10 -21.86
C GLY A 504 23.00 25.48 -20.47
N ALA A 505 23.54 24.25 -20.38
CA ALA A 505 23.71 23.50 -19.12
C ALA A 505 24.85 24.02 -18.22
N LYS A 506 25.66 24.97 -18.72
CA LYS A 506 26.79 25.55 -17.99
C LYS A 506 26.28 26.41 -16.84
N GLY A 507 26.99 26.36 -15.71
CA GLY A 507 26.59 27.07 -14.50
C GLY A 507 25.47 26.41 -13.70
N ILE A 508 24.98 25.22 -14.09
CA ILE A 508 23.91 24.53 -13.35
C ILE A 508 24.46 23.38 -12.52
N TYR A 509 24.03 23.35 -11.28
CA TYR A 509 24.48 22.40 -10.28
C TYR A 509 23.29 21.80 -9.56
N PHE A 510 23.48 20.62 -8.99
CA PHE A 510 22.52 20.02 -8.11
C PHE A 510 23.20 19.51 -6.86
N ARG A 511 22.39 19.36 -5.82
CA ARG A 511 22.75 18.74 -4.55
C ARG A 511 21.80 17.62 -4.25
N LEU A 512 22.31 16.49 -3.78
CA LEU A 512 21.52 15.32 -3.42
C LEU A 512 21.49 15.16 -1.91
N LEU A 513 20.28 15.13 -1.36
CA LEU A 513 20.05 14.86 0.06
C LEU A 513 19.29 13.55 0.24
N SER A 514 19.64 12.81 1.27
CA SER A 514 18.89 11.65 1.73
C SER A 514 18.53 11.84 3.19
N ASN A 515 17.24 11.83 3.51
CA ASN A 515 16.73 11.92 4.87
C ASN A 515 17.26 13.11 5.69
N GLY A 516 17.54 14.25 5.03
CA GLY A 516 18.09 15.43 5.70
C GLY A 516 19.61 15.50 5.74
N ARG A 517 20.32 14.61 5.05
CA ARG A 517 21.78 14.63 4.99
C ARG A 517 22.26 14.89 3.57
N ASP A 518 23.22 15.79 3.41
CA ASP A 518 23.94 15.96 2.15
C ASP A 518 24.74 14.69 1.81
N VAL A 519 24.36 14.02 0.72
CA VAL A 519 25.01 12.81 0.21
C VAL A 519 25.63 13.02 -1.17
N THR A 520 25.78 14.27 -1.62
CA THR A 520 26.31 14.61 -2.95
C THR A 520 27.71 14.03 -3.16
N ARG A 521 28.56 14.03 -2.12
CA ARG A 521 29.91 13.42 -2.17
C ARG A 521 29.92 11.90 -2.35
N GLN A 522 28.80 11.23 -2.11
CA GLN A 522 28.67 9.78 -2.30
C GLN A 522 28.22 9.42 -3.72
N VAL A 523 27.74 10.39 -4.50
CA VAL A 523 27.26 10.15 -5.86
C VAL A 523 28.44 9.77 -6.74
N SER A 524 28.40 8.55 -7.26
CA SER A 524 29.56 7.91 -7.89
C SER A 524 30.07 8.60 -9.16
N PHE A 525 29.20 9.30 -9.89
CA PHE A 525 29.53 9.95 -11.16
C PHE A 525 29.85 11.45 -11.02
N CYS A 526 29.66 12.06 -9.85
CA CYS A 526 29.96 13.47 -9.64
C CYS A 526 31.47 13.70 -9.61
N LYS A 527 31.97 14.51 -10.54
CA LYS A 527 33.39 14.85 -10.68
C LYS A 527 33.59 16.32 -10.26
N ASP A 528 34.77 16.64 -9.75
CA ASP A 528 35.15 18.02 -9.38
C ASP A 528 34.08 18.76 -8.54
N ILE A 529 33.63 18.11 -7.46
CA ILE A 529 32.59 18.62 -6.56
C ILE A 529 32.95 20.02 -6.05
N VAL A 530 32.04 20.96 -6.24
CA VAL A 530 32.19 22.32 -5.74
C VAL A 530 31.83 22.33 -4.26
N LEU A 531 32.78 22.74 -3.43
CA LEU A 531 32.61 22.88 -1.99
C LEU A 531 32.29 24.33 -1.65
N LEU A 532 31.14 24.52 -1.00
CA LEU A 532 30.73 25.81 -0.46
C LEU A 532 31.15 25.94 1.00
N GLU A 533 31.02 27.15 1.53
CA GLU A 533 31.01 27.40 2.97
C GLU A 533 29.97 26.49 3.66
N ASN A 534 30.23 26.08 4.91
CA ASN A 534 29.43 25.09 5.66
C ASN A 534 29.47 23.64 5.15
N LYS A 535 30.51 23.25 4.40
CA LYS A 535 30.74 21.87 3.89
C LYS A 535 29.69 21.37 2.89
N VAL A 536 28.85 22.25 2.36
CA VAL A 536 27.86 21.91 1.34
C VAL A 536 28.57 21.52 0.04
N SER A 537 28.05 20.48 -0.61
CA SER A 537 28.65 19.90 -1.81
C SER A 537 27.70 20.02 -2.99
N LEU A 538 28.18 20.62 -4.08
CA LEU A 538 27.43 20.76 -5.33
C LEU A 538 28.07 19.92 -6.44
N CYS A 539 27.23 19.25 -7.21
CA CYS A 539 27.61 18.46 -8.39
C CYS A 539 27.12 19.15 -9.65
N LYS A 540 27.90 19.14 -10.73
CA LYS A 540 27.48 19.75 -12.00
C LYS A 540 26.36 18.92 -12.63
N ILE A 541 25.35 19.57 -13.19
CA ILE A 541 24.30 18.84 -13.93
C ILE A 541 24.87 18.08 -15.14
N GLU A 542 25.96 18.58 -15.72
CA GLU A 542 26.69 17.94 -16.81
C GLU A 542 27.16 16.52 -16.44
N ASP A 543 27.50 16.27 -15.18
CA ASP A 543 27.96 14.95 -14.72
C ASP A 543 26.83 13.93 -14.74
N ILE A 544 25.61 14.30 -14.32
CA ILE A 544 24.47 13.37 -14.36
C ILE A 544 23.96 13.18 -15.80
N VAL A 545 24.03 14.22 -16.64
CA VAL A 545 23.70 14.12 -18.07
C VAL A 545 24.68 13.16 -18.76
N ARG A 546 25.98 13.37 -18.57
CA ARG A 546 27.03 12.48 -19.08
C ARG A 546 26.88 11.07 -18.53
N PHE A 547 26.58 10.93 -17.25
CA PHE A 547 26.35 9.62 -16.64
C PHE A 547 25.26 8.85 -17.37
N ILE A 548 24.09 9.47 -17.65
CA ILE A 548 22.98 8.81 -18.35
C ILE A 548 23.34 8.43 -19.78
N HIS A 549 24.08 9.29 -20.50
CA HIS A 549 24.37 9.10 -21.92
C HIS A 549 25.56 8.17 -22.20
N ASP A 550 26.64 8.30 -21.43
CA ASP A 550 27.92 7.67 -21.74
C ASP A 550 28.24 6.53 -20.77
N ASP A 551 28.03 6.74 -19.48
CA ASP A 551 28.58 5.86 -18.43
C ASP A 551 27.54 4.87 -17.83
N TYR A 552 26.23 5.12 -18.02
CA TYR A 552 25.14 4.42 -17.32
C TYR A 552 25.17 2.90 -17.54
N PHE A 553 25.42 2.50 -18.78
CA PHE A 553 25.34 1.12 -19.23
C PHE A 553 26.70 0.41 -19.24
N VAL A 554 27.79 1.10 -18.90
CA VAL A 554 29.16 0.55 -18.92
C VAL A 554 29.27 -0.70 -18.03
N SER A 555 28.70 -0.67 -16.82
CA SER A 555 28.74 -1.82 -15.90
C SER A 555 27.94 -3.06 -16.36
N LEU A 556 27.12 -2.88 -17.40
CA LEU A 556 26.30 -3.89 -18.06
C LEU A 556 26.92 -4.38 -19.38
N ASN A 557 28.07 -3.82 -19.79
CA ASN A 557 28.77 -4.11 -21.05
C ASN A 557 27.87 -3.90 -22.29
N VAL A 558 27.09 -2.82 -22.28
CA VAL A 558 26.18 -2.41 -23.38
C VAL A 558 26.14 -0.87 -23.47
N THR A 559 25.59 -0.32 -24.54
CA THR A 559 25.56 1.14 -24.78
C THR A 559 24.21 1.79 -24.55
N ASN A 560 23.12 1.01 -24.47
CA ASN A 560 21.77 1.56 -24.33
C ASN A 560 20.83 0.60 -23.58
N PHE A 561 19.69 1.14 -23.14
CA PHE A 561 18.70 0.41 -22.36
C PHE A 561 18.12 -0.80 -23.11
N LYS A 562 17.83 -0.66 -24.41
CA LYS A 562 17.23 -1.74 -25.22
C LYS A 562 18.15 -2.95 -25.26
N ASP A 563 19.44 -2.74 -25.51
CA ASP A 563 20.43 -3.82 -25.54
C ASP A 563 20.65 -4.43 -24.15
N ALA A 564 20.67 -3.59 -23.11
CA ALA A 564 20.74 -4.05 -21.73
C ALA A 564 19.58 -4.97 -21.31
N CYS A 565 18.41 -4.77 -21.92
CA CYS A 565 17.19 -5.53 -21.65
C CYS A 565 16.97 -6.73 -22.57
N ASN A 566 17.71 -6.82 -23.68
CA ASN A 566 17.63 -7.93 -24.64
C ASN A 566 18.74 -8.97 -24.47
N LYS A 567 19.79 -8.67 -23.70
CA LYS A 567 20.94 -9.57 -23.56
C LYS A 567 20.56 -10.86 -22.83
N SER A 568 20.40 -11.95 -23.58
CA SER A 568 20.28 -13.31 -23.07
C SER A 568 21.68 -13.90 -22.81
N GLU A 569 22.41 -13.38 -21.83
CA GLU A 569 23.58 -14.08 -21.28
C GLU A 569 23.17 -14.80 -20.01
#